data_AF-A0A2J8MDG2-F1
#
_entry.id   AF-A0A2J8MDG2-F1
#
_cell.length_a   1.000
_cell.length_b   1.000
_cell.length_c   1.000
_cell.angle_alpha   90.00
_cell.angle_beta   90.00
_cell.angle_gamma   90.00
#
_symmetry.space_group_name_H-M   'P 1'
#
loop_
_entity.id
_entity.type
_entity.pdbx_description
1 polymer ?
#
loop_
_entity_poly.entity_id
_entity_poly.type
_entity_poly.pdbx_seq_one_letter_code
_entity_poly.pdbx_strand_id
1 'polypeptide(L)'
;MAEGELKDMEQFFDDLSDSFSGTEPEVHKTSVVGLFLRHMILAYSKLSFSQVFKLYTALQQYFQNGEKKTVEDADMELTSRDEGERKMEKEELDVSVREEEVSCSGPLSQKQAEFFLSQQASLLKNDETKALTPASLQKELNNLLKFNPDFAEAHYLSYLNNLRVQDVFSSTHSLLHYFDRLILTGAESKSNGEEGYGRSLRYAALNLAALHCRFGH
;
A
#
# COMPACT_ATOMS: atom_id res chain seq x y z
N MET A 1 4.37 31.14 18.76
CA MET A 1 4.75 31.70 17.44
C MET A 1 5.94 30.91 16.94
N ALA A 2 5.69 29.85 16.15
CA ALA A 2 6.75 29.16 15.42
C ALA A 2 6.80 29.76 14.01
N GLU A 3 7.43 30.93 13.88
CA GLU A 3 7.85 31.44 12.56
C GLU A 3 9.10 30.68 12.14
N GLY A 4 8.92 29.40 11.81
CA GLY A 4 9.89 28.72 10.97
C GLY A 4 9.74 29.24 9.55
N GLU A 5 10.85 29.47 8.85
CA GLU A 5 10.82 29.62 7.40
C GLU A 5 10.88 28.24 6.75
N LEU A 6 10.44 28.11 5.49
CA LEU A 6 10.63 26.88 4.70
C LEU A 6 12.10 26.40 4.73
N LYS A 7 13.01 27.37 4.83
CA LYS A 7 14.45 27.20 4.96
C LYS A 7 14.86 26.40 6.21
N ASP A 8 14.13 26.47 7.31
CA ASP A 8 14.45 25.73 8.52
C ASP A 8 14.19 24.23 8.34
N MET A 9 13.17 23.88 7.55
CA MET A 9 12.91 22.49 7.18
C MET A 9 13.98 21.97 6.22
N GLU A 10 14.42 22.78 5.26
CA GLU A 10 15.52 22.43 4.36
C GLU A 10 16.82 22.21 5.13
N GLN A 11 17.17 23.14 6.03
CA GLN A 11 18.34 23.04 6.88
C GLN A 11 18.32 21.78 7.76
N PHE A 12 17.16 21.41 8.32
CA PHE A 12 17.02 20.18 9.09
C PHE A 12 17.37 18.93 8.26
N PHE A 13 16.88 18.83 7.02
CA PHE A 13 17.18 17.67 6.17
C PHE A 13 18.64 17.62 5.71
N ASP A 14 19.28 18.78 5.52
CA ASP A 14 20.69 18.89 5.20
C ASP A 14 21.57 18.46 6.39
N ASP A 15 21.32 19.02 7.58
CA ASP A 15 22.01 18.66 8.82
C ASP A 15 21.83 17.17 9.17
N LEU A 16 20.62 16.65 8.94
CA LEU A 16 20.30 15.25 9.13
C LEU A 16 21.09 14.37 8.17
N SER A 17 21.21 14.76 6.89
CA SER A 17 22.03 14.03 5.90
C SER A 17 23.51 14.01 6.29
N ASP A 18 24.04 15.14 6.75
CA ASP A 18 25.45 15.28 7.13
C ASP A 18 25.80 14.53 8.42
N SER A 19 24.89 14.51 9.38
CA SER A 19 25.03 13.73 10.62
C SER A 19 25.20 12.22 10.36
N PHE A 20 24.71 11.71 9.23
CA PHE A 20 24.89 10.30 8.82
C PHE A 20 26.03 10.08 7.82
N SER A 21 26.63 11.15 7.28
CA SER A 21 27.68 11.06 6.28
C SER A 21 29.08 11.05 6.90
N GLY A 22 29.29 11.71 8.04
CA GLY A 22 30.60 11.77 8.68
C GLY A 22 30.59 12.32 10.10
N THR A 23 30.55 11.41 11.08
CA THR A 23 31.25 11.41 12.38
C THR A 23 30.45 10.53 13.36
N GLU A 24 31.04 9.39 13.74
CA GLU A 24 30.58 8.41 14.75
C GLU A 24 29.15 7.82 14.58
N PRO A 25 29.00 6.60 14.03
CA PRO A 25 27.69 6.04 13.76
C PRO A 25 27.12 5.36 15.00
N GLU A 26 26.33 6.06 15.82
CA GLU A 26 25.40 5.37 16.74
C GLU A 26 24.30 4.62 15.96
N VAL A 27 24.01 5.05 14.73
CA VAL A 27 23.02 4.41 13.86
C VAL A 27 23.70 3.63 12.74
N HIS A 28 23.72 2.30 12.89
CA HIS A 28 24.26 1.41 11.87
C HIS A 28 23.47 1.52 10.55
N LYS A 29 24.17 1.58 9.40
CA LYS A 29 23.55 1.75 8.06
C LYS A 29 22.55 0.65 7.68
N THR A 30 22.66 -0.53 8.29
CA THR A 30 21.73 -1.66 8.09
C THR A 30 20.70 -1.81 9.21
N SER A 31 20.74 -0.96 10.23
CA SER A 31 19.71 -0.94 11.27
C SER A 31 18.38 -0.50 10.67
N VAL A 32 17.28 -0.90 11.30
CA VAL A 32 15.93 -0.46 10.91
C VAL A 32 15.84 1.08 10.91
N VAL A 33 16.46 1.73 11.89
CA VAL A 33 16.52 3.19 12.00
C VAL A 33 17.36 3.79 10.86
N GLY A 34 18.53 3.19 10.57
CA GLY A 34 19.39 3.64 9.47
C GLY A 34 18.73 3.49 8.11
N LEU A 35 18.00 2.39 7.88
CA LEU A 35 17.19 2.20 6.68
C LEU A 35 16.06 3.22 6.61
N PHE A 36 15.31 3.43 7.69
CA PHE A 36 14.22 4.39 7.73
C PHE A 36 14.69 5.80 7.36
N LEU A 37 15.76 6.28 8.01
CA LEU A 37 16.35 7.59 7.75
C LEU A 37 16.86 7.72 6.32
N ARG A 38 17.53 6.69 5.80
CA ARG A 38 17.96 6.67 4.39
C ARG A 38 16.79 6.78 3.42
N HIS A 39 15.71 6.03 3.65
CA HIS A 39 14.50 6.14 2.83
C HIS A 39 13.88 7.53 2.94
N MET A 40 13.86 8.12 4.14
CA MET A 40 13.32 9.45 4.39
C MET A 40 14.10 10.54 3.64
N ILE A 41 15.43 10.55 3.73
CA ILE A 41 16.30 11.50 3.02
C ILE A 41 16.16 11.33 1.50
N LEU A 42 16.18 10.10 1.00
CA LEU A 42 16.03 9.83 -0.43
C LEU A 42 14.64 10.16 -0.97
N ALA A 43 13.59 10.06 -0.14
CA ALA A 43 12.25 10.48 -0.52
C ALA A 43 12.17 12.01 -0.58
N TYR A 44 12.73 12.70 0.42
CA TYR A 44 12.79 14.15 0.47
C TYR A 44 13.55 14.74 -0.72
N SER A 45 14.72 14.19 -1.05
CA SER A 45 15.55 14.67 -2.19
C SER A 45 14.88 14.50 -3.56
N LYS A 46 13.83 13.67 -3.66
CA LYS A 46 13.06 13.45 -4.89
C LYS A 46 11.83 14.36 -5.00
N LEU A 47 11.50 15.11 -3.95
CA LEU A 47 10.36 16.02 -3.96
C LEU A 47 10.66 17.24 -4.84
N SER A 48 9.69 17.61 -5.67
CA SER A 48 9.67 18.92 -6.31
C SER A 48 9.40 20.01 -5.27
N PHE A 49 9.80 21.25 -5.56
CA PHE A 49 9.55 22.41 -4.70
C PHE A 49 8.06 22.52 -4.28
N SER A 50 7.12 22.27 -5.19
CA SER A 50 5.69 22.28 -4.88
C SER A 50 5.31 21.24 -3.82
N GLN A 51 5.93 20.07 -3.86
CA GLN A 51 5.71 19.00 -2.87
C GLN A 51 6.37 19.33 -1.53
N VAL A 52 7.59 19.89 -1.55
CA VAL A 52 8.29 20.37 -0.34
C VAL A 52 7.47 21.44 0.37
N PHE A 53 6.91 22.40 -0.37
CA PHE A 53 6.04 23.44 0.19
C PHE A 53 4.74 22.87 0.80
N LYS A 54 4.13 21.87 0.15
CA LYS A 54 2.97 21.16 0.69
C LYS A 54 3.30 20.41 1.98
N LEU A 55 4.46 19.74 2.01
CA LEU A 55 4.95 19.04 3.21
C LEU A 55 5.17 20.02 4.36
N TYR A 56 5.80 21.16 4.08
CA TYR A 56 5.99 22.23 5.06
C TYR A 56 4.67 22.75 5.63
N THR A 57 3.70 23.04 4.75
CA THR A 57 2.38 23.51 5.16
C THR A 57 1.64 22.47 6.01
N ALA A 58 1.74 21.19 5.64
CA ALA A 58 1.17 20.09 6.42
C ALA A 58 1.85 19.94 7.80
N LEU A 59 3.16 20.15 7.88
CA LEU A 59 3.92 20.14 9.13
C LEU A 59 3.48 21.28 10.05
N GLN A 60 3.31 22.49 9.52
CA GLN A 60 2.78 23.63 10.29
C GLN A 60 1.39 23.34 10.85
N GLN A 61 0.50 22.74 10.04
CA GLN A 61 -0.83 22.34 10.49
C GLN A 61 -0.78 21.26 11.59
N TYR A 62 0.17 20.32 11.48
CA TYR A 62 0.39 19.30 12.50
C TYR A 62 0.79 19.92 13.85
N PHE A 63 1.73 20.87 13.85
CA PHE A 63 2.13 21.59 15.07
C PHE A 63 0.97 22.38 15.68
N GLN A 64 0.22 23.14 14.87
CA GLN A 64 -0.93 23.93 15.34
C GLN A 64 -2.05 23.05 15.94
N ASN A 65 -2.26 21.85 15.38
CA ASN A 65 -3.24 20.91 15.91
C ASN A 65 -2.75 20.20 17.18
N GLY A 66 -1.44 20.02 17.33
CA GLY A 66 -0.82 19.54 18.57
C GLY A 66 -0.97 20.53 19.73
N GLU A 67 -0.74 21.82 19.47
CA GLU A 67 -0.89 22.89 20.48
C GLU A 67 -2.34 23.03 20.97
N LYS A 68 -3.32 22.90 20.07
CA LYS A 68 -4.75 22.94 20.44
C LYS A 68 -5.15 21.81 21.38
N LYS A 69 -4.60 20.61 21.20
CA LYS A 69 -4.85 19.46 22.09
C LYS A 69 -4.26 19.65 23.50
N THR A 70 -3.13 20.33 23.63
CA THR A 70 -2.52 20.60 24.95
C THR A 70 -3.23 21.68 25.76
N VAL A 71 -3.96 22.60 25.12
CA VAL A 71 -4.72 23.65 25.82
C VAL A 71 -6.08 23.13 26.30
N GLU A 72 -6.73 22.25 25.53
CA GLU A 72 -8.01 21.64 25.94
C GLU A 72 -7.88 20.67 27.14
N ASP A 73 -6.71 20.04 27.34
CA ASP A 73 -6.46 19.16 28.49
C ASP A 73 -6.03 19.92 29.77
N ALA A 74 -5.62 21.19 29.65
CA ALA A 74 -5.19 22.01 30.79
C ALA A 74 -6.29 22.93 31.35
N ASP A 75 -7.36 23.19 30.58
CA ASP A 75 -8.41 24.16 30.92
C ASP A 75 -9.76 23.52 31.32
N MET A 76 -9.78 22.20 31.57
CA MET A 76 -10.96 21.48 32.06
C MET A 76 -10.79 20.98 33.51
N GLU A 77 -10.31 21.85 34.40
CA GLU A 77 -10.59 21.74 35.84
C GLU A 77 -11.68 22.74 36.23
N LEU A 78 -12.75 22.21 36.86
CA LEU A 78 -13.89 22.90 37.49
C LEU A 78 -15.09 23.25 36.59
N THR A 79 -15.91 22.25 36.24
CA THR A 79 -17.35 22.25 36.62
C THR A 79 -17.93 20.83 36.64
N SER A 80 -18.31 20.38 37.86
CA SER A 80 -19.39 19.43 38.19
C SER A 80 -19.61 18.15 37.37
N ARG A 81 -19.09 17.03 37.91
CA ARG A 81 -19.86 15.87 38.44
C ARG A 81 -21.13 15.46 37.67
N ASP A 82 -21.04 14.35 36.93
CA ASP A 82 -21.87 13.16 37.19
C ASP A 82 -21.08 11.88 36.89
N GLU A 83 -21.26 10.88 37.74
CA GLU A 83 -20.53 9.62 37.75
C GLU A 83 -21.07 8.65 36.70
N GLY A 84 -20.17 7.92 36.04
CA GLY A 84 -20.50 6.85 35.09
C GLY A 84 -19.31 5.91 34.91
N GLU A 85 -18.99 5.21 35.99
CA GLU A 85 -18.11 4.04 36.15
C GLU A 85 -17.31 3.54 34.93
N ARG A 86 -15.97 3.65 35.06
CA ARG A 86 -15.02 2.77 34.37
C ARG A 86 -15.35 1.31 34.69
N LYS A 87 -15.66 0.53 33.65
CA LYS A 87 -15.45 -0.91 33.66
C LYS A 87 -14.52 -1.28 32.52
N MET A 88 -13.29 -1.59 32.91
CA MET A 88 -12.28 -2.22 32.08
C MET A 88 -12.69 -3.69 31.92
N GLU A 89 -13.47 -4.00 30.88
CA GLU A 89 -13.75 -5.39 30.51
C GLU A 89 -12.91 -5.75 29.29
N LYS A 90 -11.96 -6.64 29.57
CA LYS A 90 -11.17 -7.41 28.62
C LYS A 90 -12.15 -8.30 27.86
N GLU A 91 -12.61 -7.87 26.69
CA GLU A 91 -13.37 -8.74 25.80
C GLU A 91 -12.45 -9.44 24.80
N GLU A 92 -12.63 -10.75 24.82
CA GLU A 92 -11.89 -11.76 24.11
C GLU A 92 -12.23 -11.72 22.62
N LEU A 93 -11.33 -12.29 21.82
CA LEU A 93 -11.52 -12.71 20.44
C LEU A 93 -12.93 -13.28 20.20
N ASP A 94 -13.82 -12.49 19.60
CA ASP A 94 -14.96 -13.01 18.86
C ASP A 94 -14.86 -12.57 17.39
N VAL A 95 -14.43 -13.53 16.57
CA VAL A 95 -14.47 -13.47 15.11
C VAL A 95 -15.93 -13.60 14.71
N SER A 96 -16.69 -12.52 14.83
CA SER A 96 -17.92 -12.38 14.07
C SER A 96 -17.57 -11.67 12.76
N VAL A 97 -17.52 -12.49 11.69
CA VAL A 97 -17.50 -12.02 10.30
C VAL A 97 -18.82 -11.29 10.06
N ARG A 98 -18.86 -10.01 10.41
CA ARG A 98 -19.91 -9.10 9.97
C ARG A 98 -19.47 -8.54 8.63
N GLU A 99 -20.25 -8.87 7.62
CA GLU A 99 -20.24 -8.32 6.26
C GLU A 99 -20.56 -6.82 6.32
N GLU A 100 -19.67 -6.02 6.91
CA GLU A 100 -19.73 -4.57 6.81
C GLU A 100 -18.74 -4.15 5.73
N GLU A 101 -19.32 -3.94 4.55
CA GLU A 101 -18.84 -3.08 3.48
C GLU A 101 -17.36 -2.69 3.55
N VAL A 102 -16.50 -3.56 3.02
CA VAL A 102 -15.16 -3.15 2.54
C VAL A 102 -15.36 -2.34 1.26
N SER A 103 -16.08 -1.22 1.34
CA SER A 103 -15.99 -0.16 0.35
C SER A 103 -14.77 0.66 0.72
N CYS A 104 -13.59 0.25 0.26
CA CYS A 104 -12.41 1.10 0.35
C CYS A 104 -12.56 2.25 -0.66
N SER A 105 -13.28 3.30 -0.25
CA SER A 105 -13.58 4.47 -1.08
C SER A 105 -12.38 5.42 -1.24
N GLY A 106 -11.18 5.04 -0.81
CA GLY A 106 -9.95 5.80 -0.94
C GLY A 106 -8.79 4.95 -1.49
N PRO A 107 -7.72 5.58 -2.01
CA PRO A 107 -6.56 4.85 -2.49
C PRO A 107 -5.95 4.04 -1.34
N LEU A 108 -5.96 2.71 -1.49
CA LEU A 108 -5.29 1.80 -0.55
C LEU A 108 -3.79 2.10 -0.53
N SER A 109 -3.19 1.98 0.66
CA SER A 109 -1.73 1.95 0.76
C SER A 109 -1.20 0.73 -0.01
N GLN A 110 0.03 0.82 -0.55
CA GLN A 110 0.62 -0.28 -1.32
C GLN A 110 0.57 -1.62 -0.56
N LYS A 111 0.93 -1.63 0.74
CA LYS A 111 0.89 -2.85 1.57
C LYS A 111 -0.52 -3.38 1.79
N GLN A 112 -1.51 -2.49 1.90
CA GLN A 112 -2.92 -2.91 2.05
C GLN A 112 -3.44 -3.53 0.75
N ALA A 113 -3.08 -2.95 -0.39
CA ALA A 113 -3.39 -3.51 -1.71
C ALA A 113 -2.74 -4.90 -1.90
N GLU A 114 -1.45 -5.04 -1.61
CA GLU A 114 -0.74 -6.33 -1.70
C GLU A 114 -1.34 -7.39 -0.76
N PHE A 115 -1.68 -7.00 0.48
CA PHE A 115 -2.34 -7.89 1.44
C PHE A 115 -3.72 -8.35 0.93
N PHE A 116 -4.53 -7.41 0.44
CA PHE A 116 -5.84 -7.73 -0.14
C PHE A 116 -5.71 -8.70 -1.32
N LEU A 117 -4.82 -8.41 -2.27
CA LEU A 117 -4.61 -9.22 -3.47
C LEU A 117 -4.13 -10.63 -3.11
N SER A 118 -3.15 -10.74 -2.20
CA SER A 118 -2.63 -12.05 -1.75
C SER A 118 -3.66 -12.85 -0.96
N GLN A 119 -4.45 -12.20 -0.10
CA GLN A 119 -5.55 -12.83 0.62
C GLN A 119 -6.59 -13.39 -0.35
N GLN A 120 -7.09 -12.59 -1.29
CA GLN A 120 -8.08 -13.03 -2.26
C GLN A 120 -7.54 -14.12 -3.19
N ALA A 121 -6.28 -14.04 -3.63
CA ALA A 121 -5.64 -15.10 -4.41
C ALA A 121 -5.57 -16.44 -3.63
N SER A 122 -5.25 -16.37 -2.34
CA SER A 122 -5.22 -17.55 -1.48
C SER A 122 -6.61 -18.16 -1.28
N LEU A 123 -7.65 -17.31 -1.12
CA LEU A 123 -9.02 -17.78 -0.99
C LEU A 123 -9.49 -18.46 -2.28
N LEU A 124 -9.24 -17.85 -3.45
CA LEU A 124 -9.57 -18.47 -4.74
C LEU A 124 -8.88 -19.81 -4.97
N LYS A 125 -7.68 -20.01 -4.44
CA LYS A 125 -6.93 -21.27 -4.58
C LYS A 125 -7.42 -22.37 -3.62
N ASN A 126 -7.71 -22.01 -2.37
CA ASN A 126 -7.95 -22.98 -1.30
C ASN A 126 -9.43 -23.18 -0.98
N ASP A 127 -10.23 -22.12 -1.00
CA ASP A 127 -11.64 -22.13 -0.62
C ASP A 127 -12.39 -20.98 -1.32
N GLU A 128 -12.88 -21.27 -2.53
CA GLU A 128 -13.55 -20.29 -3.37
C GLU A 128 -14.82 -19.71 -2.73
N THR A 129 -15.46 -20.44 -1.81
CA THR A 129 -16.70 -20.00 -1.15
C THR A 129 -16.50 -18.83 -0.20
N LYS A 130 -15.28 -18.67 0.32
CA LYS A 130 -14.88 -17.56 1.20
C LYS A 130 -14.31 -16.37 0.45
N ALA A 131 -14.00 -16.53 -0.83
CA ALA A 131 -13.56 -15.42 -1.66
C ALA A 131 -14.74 -14.49 -1.98
N LEU A 132 -14.44 -13.23 -2.30
CA LEU A 132 -15.46 -12.30 -2.77
C LEU A 132 -16.19 -12.86 -4.00
N THR A 133 -17.46 -12.51 -4.15
CA THR A 133 -18.23 -12.86 -5.35
C THR A 133 -17.57 -12.27 -6.59
N PRO A 134 -17.72 -12.87 -7.79
CA PRO A 134 -17.03 -12.39 -8.97
C PRO A 134 -17.30 -10.91 -9.30
N ALA A 135 -18.53 -10.44 -9.10
CA ALA A 135 -18.91 -9.05 -9.32
C ALA A 135 -18.27 -8.09 -8.30
N SER A 136 -18.30 -8.44 -7.01
CA SER A 136 -17.70 -7.62 -5.95
C SER A 136 -16.19 -7.57 -6.07
N LEU A 137 -15.54 -8.71 -6.35
CA LEU A 137 -14.10 -8.78 -6.54
C LEU A 137 -13.65 -7.92 -7.73
N GLN A 138 -14.37 -7.98 -8.86
CA GLN A 138 -14.03 -7.16 -10.03
C GLN A 138 -14.21 -5.67 -9.75
N LYS A 139 -15.22 -5.28 -8.97
CA LYS A 139 -15.42 -3.88 -8.55
C LYS A 139 -14.23 -3.37 -7.74
N GLU A 140 -13.77 -4.13 -6.75
CA GLU A 140 -12.60 -3.76 -5.94
C GLU A 140 -11.31 -3.71 -6.78
N LEU A 141 -11.11 -4.66 -7.68
CA LEU A 141 -9.97 -4.66 -8.60
C LEU A 141 -9.97 -3.43 -9.52
N ASN A 142 -11.13 -3.07 -10.07
CA ASN A 142 -11.27 -1.87 -10.89
C ASN A 142 -11.00 -0.60 -10.09
N ASN A 143 -11.41 -0.55 -8.82
CA ASN A 143 -11.11 0.58 -7.94
C ASN A 143 -9.61 0.68 -7.63
N LEU A 144 -8.95 -0.45 -7.34
CA LEU A 144 -7.51 -0.50 -7.10
C LEU A 144 -6.72 -0.03 -8.33
N LEU A 145 -7.09 -0.51 -9.51
CA LEU A 145 -6.42 -0.17 -10.77
C LEU A 145 -6.65 1.27 -11.23
N LYS A 146 -7.73 1.94 -10.81
CA LYS A 146 -7.93 3.38 -11.06
C LYS A 146 -6.84 4.22 -10.42
N PHE A 147 -6.37 3.84 -9.23
CA PHE A 147 -5.35 4.58 -8.49
C PHE A 147 -3.94 4.06 -8.77
N ASN A 148 -3.79 2.76 -9.02
CA ASN A 148 -2.50 2.13 -9.27
C ASN A 148 -2.58 1.14 -10.46
N PRO A 149 -2.47 1.62 -11.71
CA PRO A 149 -2.64 0.78 -12.91
C PRO A 149 -1.54 -0.27 -13.10
N ASP A 150 -0.37 -0.07 -12.46
CA ASP A 150 0.81 -0.92 -12.61
C ASP A 150 0.84 -2.12 -11.66
N PHE A 151 -0.20 -2.35 -10.84
CA PHE A 151 -0.31 -3.58 -10.05
C PHE A 151 -0.54 -4.80 -10.94
N ALA A 152 0.53 -5.51 -11.27
CA ALA A 152 0.47 -6.74 -12.05
C ALA A 152 -0.44 -7.77 -11.36
N GLU A 153 -0.32 -7.94 -10.04
CA GLU A 153 -1.09 -8.91 -9.25
C GLU A 153 -2.60 -8.68 -9.34
N ALA A 154 -3.05 -7.44 -9.50
CA ALA A 154 -4.47 -7.12 -9.68
C ALA A 154 -5.00 -7.60 -11.04
N HIS A 155 -4.19 -7.51 -12.10
CA HIS A 155 -4.52 -8.07 -13.41
C HIS A 155 -4.53 -9.60 -13.37
N TYR A 156 -3.59 -10.23 -12.67
CA TYR A 156 -3.59 -11.68 -12.48
C TYR A 156 -4.82 -12.16 -11.71
N LEU A 157 -5.22 -11.44 -10.65
CA LEU A 157 -6.43 -11.77 -9.91
C LEU A 157 -7.69 -11.55 -10.74
N SER A 158 -7.72 -10.55 -11.62
CA SER A 158 -8.79 -10.36 -12.60
C SER A 158 -8.87 -11.55 -13.57
N TYR A 159 -7.73 -12.07 -14.03
CA TYR A 159 -7.69 -13.29 -14.84
C TYR A 159 -8.31 -14.48 -14.09
N LEU A 160 -7.90 -14.73 -12.84
CA LEU A 160 -8.46 -15.82 -12.03
C LEU A 160 -9.96 -15.65 -11.79
N ASN A 161 -10.42 -14.41 -11.57
CA ASN A 161 -11.83 -14.10 -11.39
C ASN A 161 -12.64 -14.35 -12.66
N ASN A 162 -12.12 -13.93 -13.82
CA ASN A 162 -12.75 -14.15 -15.13
C ASN A 162 -12.83 -15.64 -15.50
N LEU A 163 -11.90 -16.47 -15.02
CA LEU A 163 -11.98 -17.92 -15.16
C LEU A 163 -13.15 -18.55 -14.38
N ARG A 164 -13.60 -17.94 -13.27
CA ARG A 164 -14.76 -18.42 -12.50
C ARG A 164 -16.06 -18.24 -13.25
N VAL A 165 -16.17 -17.12 -13.98
CA VAL A 165 -17.37 -16.77 -14.78
C VAL A 165 -17.28 -17.25 -16.23
N GLN A 166 -16.23 -17.98 -16.58
CA GLN A 166 -15.98 -18.54 -17.92
C GLN A 166 -15.92 -17.47 -19.03
N ASP A 167 -15.43 -16.28 -18.73
CA ASP A 167 -15.22 -15.23 -19.74
C ASP A 167 -13.84 -15.36 -20.40
N VAL A 168 -13.80 -15.94 -21.60
CA VAL A 168 -12.58 -16.18 -22.37
C VAL A 168 -11.88 -14.87 -22.77
N PHE A 169 -12.64 -13.87 -23.21
CA PHE A 169 -12.07 -12.64 -23.73
C PHE A 169 -11.46 -11.81 -22.61
N SER A 170 -12.21 -11.65 -21.51
CA SER A 170 -11.73 -10.90 -20.36
C SER A 170 -10.59 -11.63 -19.63
N SER A 171 -10.65 -12.95 -19.51
CA SER A 171 -9.55 -13.72 -18.91
C SER A 171 -8.27 -13.63 -19.75
N THR A 172 -8.37 -13.75 -21.08
CA THR A 172 -7.21 -13.60 -21.99
C THR A 172 -6.61 -12.20 -21.87
N HIS A 173 -7.44 -11.16 -21.92
CA HIS A 173 -6.98 -9.78 -21.84
C HIS A 173 -6.30 -9.50 -20.49
N SER A 174 -6.91 -9.90 -19.37
CA SER A 174 -6.31 -9.74 -18.04
C SER A 174 -4.98 -10.50 -17.89
N LEU A 175 -4.85 -11.69 -18.48
CA LEU A 175 -3.62 -12.47 -18.44
C LEU A 175 -2.49 -11.78 -19.23
N LEU A 176 -2.79 -11.22 -20.40
CA LEU A 176 -1.81 -10.47 -21.19
C LEU A 176 -1.34 -9.22 -20.45
N HIS A 177 -2.27 -8.44 -19.87
CA HIS A 177 -1.92 -7.26 -19.08
C HIS A 177 -1.01 -7.60 -17.89
N TYR A 178 -1.25 -8.72 -17.21
CA TYR A 178 -0.37 -9.17 -16.13
C TYR A 178 1.09 -9.32 -16.59
N PHE A 179 1.31 -10.07 -17.68
CA PHE A 179 2.67 -10.31 -18.18
C PHE A 179 3.30 -9.06 -18.81
N ASP A 180 2.52 -8.21 -19.47
CA ASP A 180 2.99 -6.92 -19.98
C ASP A 180 3.53 -6.05 -18.82
N ARG A 181 2.83 -6.02 -17.68
CA ARG A 181 3.28 -5.26 -16.51
C ARG A 181 4.53 -5.86 -15.87
N LEU A 182 4.64 -7.18 -15.76
CA LEU A 182 5.86 -7.83 -15.26
C LEU A 182 7.09 -7.48 -16.11
N ILE A 183 6.89 -7.44 -17.43
CA ILE A 183 7.90 -7.06 -18.41
C ILE A 183 8.30 -5.59 -18.25
N LEU A 184 7.33 -4.68 -18.23
CA LEU A 184 7.57 -3.24 -18.23
C LEU A 184 8.13 -2.72 -16.89
N THR A 185 7.73 -3.34 -15.77
CA THR A 185 8.18 -2.94 -14.42
C THR A 185 9.50 -3.58 -14.03
N GLY A 186 10.01 -4.56 -14.80
CA GLY A 186 11.27 -5.24 -14.50
C GLY A 186 11.25 -6.02 -13.19
N ALA A 187 10.07 -6.44 -12.72
CA ALA A 187 9.90 -7.17 -11.46
C ALA A 187 10.74 -8.47 -11.42
N GLU A 188 11.03 -9.07 -12.57
CA GLU A 188 11.87 -10.27 -12.70
C GLU A 188 13.36 -10.00 -12.96
N SER A 189 13.78 -8.74 -13.15
CA SER A 189 15.16 -8.36 -13.53
C SER A 189 16.22 -8.56 -12.44
N LYS A 190 15.86 -9.14 -11.28
CA LYS A 190 16.80 -9.47 -10.20
C LYS A 190 17.52 -10.81 -10.41
N SER A 191 17.14 -11.62 -11.40
CA SER A 191 17.95 -12.77 -11.82
C SER A 191 18.89 -12.36 -12.95
N ASN A 192 20.20 -12.55 -12.75
CA ASN A 192 21.26 -12.32 -13.74
C ASN A 192 20.85 -12.72 -15.19
N GLY A 193 20.79 -11.76 -16.11
CA GLY A 193 20.83 -11.98 -17.56
C GLY A 193 19.49 -12.02 -18.31
N GLU A 194 19.59 -12.08 -19.66
CA GLU A 194 18.51 -12.20 -20.66
C GLU A 194 17.46 -13.30 -20.36
N GLU A 195 17.76 -14.22 -19.44
CA GLU A 195 16.91 -15.36 -19.10
C GLU A 195 15.61 -14.99 -18.37
N GLY A 196 15.57 -13.86 -17.65
CA GLY A 196 14.39 -13.43 -16.89
C GLY A 196 13.20 -13.14 -17.80
N TYR A 197 13.41 -12.37 -18.86
CA TYR A 197 12.39 -12.06 -19.86
C TYR A 197 11.87 -13.32 -20.56
N GLY A 198 12.78 -14.22 -20.94
CA GLY A 198 12.43 -15.51 -21.52
C GLY A 198 11.62 -16.40 -20.58
N ARG A 199 11.82 -16.31 -19.26
CA ARG A 199 11.04 -17.06 -18.26
C ARG A 199 9.61 -16.54 -18.18
N SER A 200 9.42 -15.24 -18.01
CA SER A 200 8.09 -14.61 -18.01
C SER A 200 7.28 -14.97 -19.26
N LEU A 201 7.89 -14.89 -20.45
CA LEU A 201 7.23 -15.27 -21.71
C LEU A 201 6.85 -16.75 -21.78
N ARG A 202 7.70 -17.66 -21.28
CA ARG A 202 7.37 -19.09 -21.21
C ARG A 202 6.17 -19.34 -20.28
N TYR A 203 6.11 -18.66 -19.14
CA TYR A 203 4.93 -18.74 -18.28
C TYR A 203 3.69 -18.12 -18.91
N ALA A 204 3.83 -17.02 -19.66
CA ALA A 204 2.72 -16.44 -20.41
C ALA A 204 2.14 -17.43 -21.42
N ALA A 205 3.00 -18.05 -22.24
CA ALA A 205 2.59 -19.06 -23.21
C ALA A 205 1.94 -20.27 -22.54
N LEU A 206 2.50 -20.76 -21.43
CA LEU A 206 1.93 -21.88 -20.68
C LEU A 206 0.56 -21.56 -20.09
N ASN A 207 0.39 -20.39 -19.46
CA ASN A 207 -0.89 -19.98 -18.88
C ASN A 207 -1.94 -19.73 -19.97
N LEU A 208 -1.53 -19.19 -21.12
CA LEU A 208 -2.42 -18.99 -22.27
C LEU A 208 -2.88 -20.34 -22.85
N ALA A 209 -1.97 -21.30 -23.00
CA ALA A 209 -2.31 -22.66 -23.41
C ALA A 209 -3.24 -23.35 -22.41
N ALA A 210 -2.99 -23.20 -21.11
CA ALA A 210 -3.87 -23.73 -20.06
C ALA A 210 -5.26 -23.08 -20.09
N LEU A 211 -5.33 -21.77 -20.36
CA LEU A 211 -6.59 -21.05 -20.58
C LEU A 211 -7.36 -21.65 -21.76
N HIS A 212 -6.73 -21.80 -22.92
CA HIS A 212 -7.37 -22.37 -24.11
C HIS A 212 -7.85 -23.81 -23.88
N CYS A 213 -7.03 -24.63 -23.24
CA CYS A 213 -7.39 -26.00 -22.89
C CYS A 213 -8.61 -26.05 -21.95
N ARG A 214 -8.66 -25.15 -20.95
CA ARG A 214 -9.79 -25.06 -20.01
C ARG A 214 -11.10 -24.65 -20.68
N PHE A 215 -11.03 -23.90 -21.77
CA PHE A 215 -12.18 -23.48 -22.58
C PHE A 215 -12.50 -24.42 -23.76
N GLY A 216 -11.72 -25.49 -23.95
CA GLY A 216 -11.97 -26.49 -24.99
C GLY A 216 -11.62 -26.05 -26.41
N HIS A 217 -10.67 -25.12 -26.56
CA HIS A 217 -10.15 -24.68 -27.87
C HIS A 217 -9.00 -25.55 -28.35
#